data_AF-A0A1R1S3V6-F1
#
_entry.id   AF-A0A1R1S3V6-F1
#
_cell.length_a   1.000
_cell.length_b   1.000
_cell.length_c   1.000
_cell.angle_alpha   90.00
_cell.angle_beta   90.00
_cell.angle_gamma   90.00
#
_symmetry.space_group_name_H-M   'P 1'
#
loop_
_entity.id
_entity.type
_entity.pdbx_description
1 polymer ?
#
loop_
_entity_poly.entity_id
_entity_poly.type
_entity_poly.pdbx_seq_one_letter_code
_entity_poly.pdbx_strand_id
1 'polypeptide(L)'
;MTDDDGNSRLSRLADEVEALQLKAGAELLGHAGDMLGNHKVGTGELKFLVKSLCDALRDALRIAESRGERLPARSACESPEDPDDGPVLENGECE
;
A
#
# COMPACT_ATOMS: atom_id res chain seq x y z
N MET A 1 25.25 -2.52 -2.67
CA MET A 1 24.28 -3.06 -3.65
C MET A 1 22.98 -3.17 -2.88
N THR A 2 22.14 -2.14 -2.98
CA THR A 2 20.87 -2.02 -2.27
C THR A 2 19.79 -2.66 -3.14
N ASP A 3 19.31 -3.83 -2.75
CA ASP A 3 18.17 -4.52 -3.36
C ASP A 3 16.84 -3.85 -2.92
N ASP A 4 16.75 -2.54 -3.11
CA ASP A 4 15.56 -1.72 -2.77
C ASP A 4 14.58 -1.59 -3.96
N ASP A 5 14.86 -2.28 -5.07
CA ASP A 5 13.89 -2.42 -6.14
C ASP A 5 12.76 -3.32 -5.64
N GLY A 6 11.55 -2.77 -5.51
CA GLY A 6 10.31 -3.46 -5.10
C GLY A 6 9.92 -4.71 -5.93
N ASN A 7 10.77 -5.15 -6.86
CA ASN A 7 10.66 -6.35 -7.68
C ASN A 7 11.67 -7.47 -7.29
N SER A 8 12.38 -7.35 -6.16
CA SER A 8 13.28 -8.40 -5.69
C SER A 8 12.52 -9.70 -5.36
N ARG A 9 13.20 -10.87 -5.39
CA ARG A 9 12.59 -12.16 -5.02
C ARG A 9 12.04 -12.15 -3.59
N LEU A 10 12.64 -11.37 -2.71
CA LEU A 10 12.19 -11.18 -1.32
C LEU A 10 10.90 -10.35 -1.27
N SER A 11 10.78 -9.31 -2.10
CA SER A 11 9.56 -8.51 -2.23
C SER A 11 8.37 -9.37 -2.66
N ARG A 12 8.56 -10.24 -3.66
CA ARG A 12 7.52 -11.17 -4.11
C ARG A 12 7.11 -12.18 -3.02
N LEU A 13 8.08 -12.70 -2.27
CA LEU A 13 7.78 -13.60 -1.16
C LEU A 13 7.01 -12.87 -0.04
N ALA A 14 7.36 -11.61 0.23
CA ALA A 14 6.60 -10.78 1.16
C ALA A 14 5.16 -10.59 0.65
N ASP A 15 4.96 -10.23 -0.61
CA ASP A 15 3.61 -10.08 -1.21
C ASP A 15 2.75 -11.35 -1.06
N GLU A 16 3.33 -12.54 -1.26
CA GLU A 16 2.65 -13.83 -1.09
C GLU A 16 2.21 -14.07 0.36
N VAL A 17 3.10 -13.81 1.33
CA VAL A 17 2.80 -13.95 2.77
C VAL A 17 1.75 -12.93 3.21
N GLU A 18 1.89 -11.68 2.78
CA GLU A 18 0.94 -10.61 3.04
C GLU A 18 -0.46 -10.97 2.49
N ALA A 19 -0.53 -11.53 1.27
CA ALA A 19 -1.79 -11.97 0.69
C ALA A 19 -2.46 -13.10 1.49
N LEU A 20 -1.66 -14.05 2.02
CA LEU A 20 -2.15 -15.10 2.90
C LEU A 20 -2.69 -14.53 4.23
N GLN A 21 -1.99 -13.56 4.83
CA GLN A 21 -2.41 -12.89 6.05
C GLN A 21 -3.72 -12.12 5.86
N LEU A 22 -3.85 -11.36 4.77
CA LEU A 22 -5.09 -10.65 4.44
C LEU A 22 -6.26 -11.60 4.19
N LYS A 23 -6.02 -12.74 3.53
CA LYS A 23 -7.04 -13.77 3.32
C LYS A 23 -7.53 -14.37 4.64
N ALA A 24 -6.61 -14.72 5.54
CA ALA A 24 -6.96 -15.22 6.86
C ALA A 24 -7.79 -14.20 7.66
N GLY A 25 -7.46 -12.90 7.56
CA GLY A 25 -8.25 -11.83 8.14
C GLY A 25 -9.67 -11.74 7.55
N ALA A 26 -9.83 -11.91 6.23
CA ALA A 26 -11.13 -11.92 5.58
C ALA A 26 -12.00 -13.12 6.01
N GLU A 27 -11.40 -14.31 6.15
CA GLU A 27 -12.08 -15.50 6.67
C GLU A 27 -12.54 -15.29 8.13
N LEU A 28 -11.69 -14.67 8.96
CA LEU A 28 -12.04 -14.31 10.34
C LEU A 28 -13.23 -13.32 10.39
N LEU A 29 -13.28 -12.33 9.49
CA LEU A 29 -14.40 -11.39 9.42
C LEU A 29 -15.72 -12.08 9.05
N GLY A 30 -15.68 -13.04 8.12
CA GLY A 30 -16.83 -13.88 7.79
C GLY A 30 -17.32 -14.65 9.02
N HIS A 31 -16.42 -15.34 9.70
CA HIS A 31 -16.74 -16.09 10.91
C HIS A 31 -17.27 -15.20 12.05
N ALA A 32 -16.72 -13.99 12.19
CA ALA A 32 -17.20 -13.01 13.15
C ALA A 32 -18.67 -12.62 12.89
N GLY A 33 -19.03 -12.43 11.62
CA GLY A 33 -20.42 -12.14 11.22
C GLY A 33 -21.37 -13.26 11.62
N ASP A 34 -20.99 -14.51 11.36
CA ASP A 34 -21.79 -15.68 11.71
C ASP A 34 -21.95 -15.81 13.24
N MET A 35 -20.88 -15.58 14.00
CA MET A 35 -20.91 -15.61 15.47
C MET A 35 -21.80 -14.50 16.04
N LEU A 36 -21.71 -13.27 15.53
CA LEU A 36 -22.52 -12.15 16.01
C LEU A 36 -24.02 -12.33 15.67
N GLY A 37 -24.34 -13.05 14.59
CA GLY A 37 -25.72 -13.45 14.27
C GLY A 37 -26.29 -14.52 15.21
N ASN A 38 -25.45 -15.19 16.01
CA ASN A 38 -25.86 -16.27 16.91
C ASN A 38 -25.94 -15.80 18.37
N HIS A 39 -27.16 -15.67 18.88
CA HIS A 39 -27.48 -15.29 20.27
C HIS A 39 -26.98 -16.26 21.35
N LYS A 40 -26.38 -17.39 20.97
CA LYS A 40 -25.82 -18.39 21.89
C LYS A 40 -24.31 -18.22 22.15
N VAL A 41 -23.64 -17.30 21.47
CA VAL A 41 -22.19 -17.08 21.66
C VAL A 41 -21.92 -16.54 23.06
N GLY A 42 -21.04 -17.22 23.78
CA GLY A 42 -20.68 -16.87 25.15
C GLY A 42 -19.71 -15.69 25.20
N THR A 43 -19.65 -15.00 26.36
CA THR A 43 -18.74 -13.87 26.58
C THR A 43 -17.27 -14.22 26.37
N GLY A 44 -16.86 -15.47 26.66
CA GLY A 44 -15.49 -15.94 26.42
C GLY A 44 -15.13 -16.02 24.94
N GLU A 45 -16.05 -16.56 24.13
CA GLU A 45 -15.92 -16.66 22.68
C GLU A 45 -15.90 -15.27 22.04
N LEU A 46 -16.72 -14.34 22.54
CA LEU A 46 -16.71 -12.95 22.08
C LEU A 46 -15.39 -12.24 22.41
N LYS A 47 -14.83 -12.44 23.62
CA LYS A 47 -13.51 -11.88 23.99
C LYS A 47 -12.39 -12.42 23.10
N PHE A 48 -12.43 -13.73 22.81
CA PHE A 48 -11.49 -14.35 21.88
C PHE A 48 -11.64 -13.75 20.48
N LEU A 49 -12.86 -13.64 19.97
CA LEU A 49 -13.15 -13.06 18.66
C LEU A 49 -12.61 -11.63 18.54
N VAL A 50 -12.89 -10.77 19.54
CA VAL A 50 -12.37 -9.39 19.58
C VAL A 50 -10.84 -9.37 19.58
N LYS A 51 -10.19 -10.26 20.36
CA LYS A 51 -8.72 -10.36 20.36
C LYS A 51 -8.18 -10.74 18.98
N SER A 52 -8.76 -11.75 18.34
CA SER A 52 -8.37 -12.20 17.01
C SER A 52 -8.57 -11.10 15.96
N LEU A 53 -9.67 -10.33 16.04
CA LEU A 53 -9.91 -9.19 15.16
C LEU A 53 -8.87 -8.08 15.35
N CYS A 54 -8.52 -7.75 16.60
CA CYS A 54 -7.46 -6.78 16.87
C CYS A 54 -6.09 -7.23 16.33
N ASP A 55 -5.82 -8.53 16.35
CA ASP A 55 -4.57 -9.09 15.81
C ASP A 55 -4.55 -8.99 14.29
N ALA A 56 -5.62 -9.42 13.61
CA ALA A 56 -5.75 -9.31 12.16
C ALA A 56 -5.68 -7.86 11.66
N LEU A 57 -6.24 -6.90 12.40
CA LEU A 57 -6.13 -5.46 12.07
C LEU A 57 -4.70 -4.95 12.21
N ARG A 58 -3.96 -5.37 13.24
CA ARG A 58 -2.55 -4.99 13.39
C ARG A 58 -1.71 -5.54 12.24
N ASP A 59 -1.97 -6.78 11.83
CA ASP A 59 -1.30 -7.37 10.68
C ASP A 59 -1.64 -6.59 9.39
N ALA A 60 -2.91 -6.26 9.15
CA ALA A 60 -3.33 -5.48 7.98
C ALA A 60 -2.68 -4.08 7.92
N LEU A 61 -2.55 -3.39 9.06
CA LEU A 61 -1.87 -2.09 9.13
C LEU A 61 -0.39 -2.20 8.77
N ARG A 62 0.30 -3.22 9.32
CA ARG A 62 1.72 -3.47 9.01
C ARG A 62 1.93 -3.77 7.52
N ILE A 63 1.03 -4.54 6.91
CA ILE A 63 1.06 -4.84 5.48
C ILE A 63 0.87 -3.56 4.66
N ALA A 64 -0.06 -2.69 5.06
CA ALA A 64 -0.30 -1.42 4.39
C ALA A 64 0.91 -0.48 4.47
N GLU A 65 1.55 -0.38 5.64
CA GLU A 65 2.79 0.39 5.82
C GLU A 65 3.92 -0.13 4.92
N SER A 66 4.17 -1.44 4.93
CA SER A 66 5.22 -2.05 4.09
C SER A 66 4.95 -1.87 2.59
N ARG A 67 3.70 -1.96 2.15
CA ARG A 67 3.31 -1.68 0.76
C ARG A 67 3.51 -0.21 0.40
N GLY A 68 3.22 0.69 1.33
CA GLY A 68 3.45 2.13 1.17
C GLY A 68 4.91 2.47 0.96
N GLU A 69 5.82 1.84 1.72
CA GLU A 69 7.27 2.02 1.57
C GLU A 69 7.79 1.56 0.19
N ARG A 70 7.15 0.55 -0.42
CA ARG A 70 7.52 0.02 -1.75
C ARG A 70 6.97 0.85 -2.92
N LEU A 71 6.04 1.77 -2.68
CA LEU A 71 5.50 2.62 -3.75
C LEU A 71 6.49 3.75 -4.05
N PRO A 72 6.86 3.97 -5.33
CA PRO A 72 7.69 5.12 -5.68
C PRO A 72 6.96 6.40 -5.25
N ALA A 73 7.68 7.30 -4.56
CA ALA A 73 7.14 8.61 -4.22
C ALA A 73 6.64 9.27 -5.52
N ARG A 74 5.37 9.67 -5.58
CA ARG A 74 4.71 10.21 -6.78
C ARG A 74 5.26 11.58 -7.25
N SER A 75 6.48 11.95 -6.90
CA SER A 75 7.00 13.31 -7.09
C SER A 75 8.50 13.31 -7.41
N ALA A 76 8.85 13.08 -8.67
CA ALA A 76 9.99 13.72 -9.35
C ALA A 76 10.10 13.23 -10.81
N CYS A 77 9.02 13.25 -11.59
CA CYS A 77 9.14 13.26 -13.04
C CYS A 77 8.20 14.34 -13.61
N GLU A 78 8.81 15.21 -14.42
CA GLU A 78 8.26 16.31 -15.24
C GLU A 78 7.80 17.59 -14.52
N SER A 79 8.71 18.58 -14.47
CA SER A 79 8.36 19.83 -15.14
C SER A 79 8.90 19.73 -16.56
N PRO A 80 8.07 19.83 -17.62
CA PRO A 80 8.60 19.99 -18.96
C PRO A 80 9.38 21.30 -18.98
N GLU A 81 10.66 21.23 -19.30
CA GLU A 81 11.48 22.41 -19.56
C GLU A 81 10.88 23.08 -20.81
N ASP A 82 10.32 24.28 -20.63
CA ASP A 82 9.79 25.08 -21.74
C ASP A 82 10.91 25.32 -22.76
N PRO A 83 10.75 24.94 -24.04
CA PRO A 83 11.69 25.34 -25.07
C PRO A 83 11.54 26.85 -25.30
N ASP A 84 12.60 27.58 -24.98
CA ASP A 84 12.82 28.99 -25.30
C ASP A 84 12.53 29.23 -26.80
N ASP A 85 11.36 29.81 -27.08
CA ASP A 85 10.91 30.21 -28.42
C ASP A 85 11.06 31.73 -28.55
N GLY A 86 11.95 32.17 -29.44
CA GLY A 86 12.05 33.57 -29.84
C GLY A 86 13.27 33.89 -30.73
N PRO A 87 13.10 34.12 -32.05
CA PRO A 87 14.20 34.51 -32.92
C PRO A 87 14.66 35.94 -32.62
N VAL A 88 15.98 36.11 -32.43
CA VAL A 88 16.62 37.44 -32.32
C VAL A 88 16.42 38.19 -33.63
N LEU A 89 15.63 39.26 -33.58
CA LEU A 89 15.43 40.19 -34.68
C LEU A 89 16.76 40.88 -35.01
N GLU A 90 17.22 40.63 -36.24
CA GLU A 90 18.27 41.34 -36.96
C GLU A 90 17.95 42.84 -36.99
N ASN A 91 18.76 43.65 -36.31
CA ASN A 91 18.73 45.10 -36.50
C ASN A 91 19.75 45.45 -37.58
N GLY A 92 19.22 45.94 -38.70
CA GLY A 92 19.94 46.30 -39.90
C GLY A 92 20.95 47.44 -39.71
N GLU A 93 21.98 47.35 -40.54
CA GLU A 93 23.02 48.34 -40.76
C GLU A 93 22.41 49.65 -41.30
N CYS A 94 22.88 50.79 -40.79
CA CYS A 94 22.72 52.09 -41.42
C CYS A 94 24.11 52.72 -41.57
N GLU A 95 24.65 52.69 -42.79
CA GLU A 95 25.56 53.72 -43.33
C GLU A 95 25.17 54.01 -44.79
#